data_AF-A0A920KK83-F1
#
_entry.id   AF-A0A920KK83-F1
#
_cell.length_a   1.000
_cell.length_b   1.000
_cell.length_c   1.000
_cell.angle_alpha   90.00
_cell.angle_beta   90.00
_cell.angle_gamma   90.00
#
_symmetry.space_group_name_H-M   'P 1'
#
loop_
_entity.id
_entity.type
_entity.pdbx_description
1 polymer ?
#
loop_
_entity_poly.entity_id
_entity_poly.type
_entity_poly.pdbx_seq_one_letter_code
_entity_poly.pdbx_strand_id
1 'polypeptide(L)'
;MTLYAEEGGYNSQNDTVSFSDTTYYFLVKINLEKGKAEDLFIDDEGLIYLTPSSYTTCSINYPDWELSSSKTILYRDDDRGHAYNIFLKYKNIPVLYSPFISFPLSKERHSGFLLPSIGSSGESGSVISTPYYFNLAKNFDMTLTPTNFSGRGLMIEGEFRHKSKRTNTEFEFANLDKDDVYGENRHAYFLRDNRIFSDNLKRDGDRWLGTQMSSSINIGGISDLNYFDDFGNTVSRVGRTHITRNINFNRIDYTKYGSMSTSIGATDFQLAKTDLTEQYSVYLE
;
A
#
# COMPACT_ATOMS: atom_id res chain seq x y z
N MET A 1 7.04 27.16 1.23
CA MET A 1 7.51 27.01 -0.17
C MET A 1 8.35 28.22 -0.47
N THR A 2 9.55 28.02 -1.03
CA THR A 2 10.42 29.12 -1.48
C THR A 2 10.58 28.99 -2.99
N LEU A 3 10.49 30.11 -3.70
CA LEU A 3 10.57 30.18 -5.15
C LEU A 3 11.68 31.16 -5.53
N TYR A 4 12.44 30.80 -6.55
CA TYR A 4 13.41 31.67 -7.22
C TYR A 4 13.10 31.61 -8.70
N ALA A 5 12.90 32.76 -9.34
CA ALA A 5 12.59 32.88 -10.76
C ALA A 5 13.42 34.00 -11.37
N GLU A 6 13.68 33.92 -12.68
CA GLU A 6 14.38 35.00 -13.39
C GLU A 6 13.46 36.20 -13.62
N GLU A 7 12.21 35.92 -14.01
CA GLU A 7 11.19 36.92 -14.26
C GLU A 7 9.89 36.57 -13.52
N GLY A 8 9.14 37.60 -13.13
CA GLY A 8 7.86 37.46 -12.44
C GLY A 8 6.90 38.58 -12.83
N GLY A 9 5.64 38.22 -13.07
CA GLY A 9 4.58 39.14 -13.47
C GLY A 9 3.31 38.89 -12.65
N TYR A 10 2.58 39.98 -12.37
CA TYR A 10 1.26 39.92 -11.77
C TYR A 10 0.28 40.71 -12.63
N ASN A 11 -0.84 40.09 -12.98
CA ASN A 11 -1.93 40.73 -13.70
C ASN A 11 -3.10 40.96 -12.75
N SER A 12 -3.30 42.21 -12.33
CA SER A 12 -4.35 42.60 -11.39
C SER A 12 -5.77 42.54 -11.95
N GLN A 13 -5.96 42.47 -13.27
CA GLN A 13 -7.29 42.38 -13.87
C GLN A 13 -7.88 40.98 -13.72
N ASN A 14 -7.02 39.97 -13.84
CA ASN A 14 -7.41 38.57 -13.79
C ASN A 14 -6.90 37.87 -12.51
N ASP A 15 -6.27 38.61 -11.59
CA ASP A 15 -5.64 38.11 -10.37
C ASP A 15 -4.64 36.95 -10.59
N THR A 16 -3.94 36.94 -11.72
CA THR A 16 -3.03 35.85 -12.09
C THR A 16 -1.57 36.22 -11.84
N VAL A 17 -0.75 35.23 -11.49
CA VAL A 17 0.71 35.40 -11.31
C VAL A 17 1.45 34.47 -12.27
N SER A 18 2.52 34.97 -12.89
CA SER A 18 3.40 34.17 -13.77
C SER A 18 4.87 34.33 -13.39
N PHE A 19 5.64 33.26 -13.47
CA PHE A 19 7.09 33.27 -13.28
C PHE A 19 7.78 32.44 -14.36
N SER A 20 8.94 32.89 -14.82
CA SER A 20 9.76 32.21 -15.82
C SER A 20 11.05 31.67 -15.19
N ASP A 21 11.49 30.50 -15.66
CA ASP A 21 12.69 29.79 -15.20
C ASP A 21 12.73 29.61 -13.68
N THR A 22 11.65 29.03 -13.16
CA THR A 22 11.40 28.93 -11.74
C THR A 22 12.05 27.70 -11.12
N THR A 23 12.84 27.92 -10.07
CA THR A 23 13.27 26.88 -9.15
C THR A 23 12.45 26.93 -7.86
N TYR A 24 11.83 25.81 -7.50
CA TYR A 24 10.98 25.70 -6.32
C TYR A 24 11.54 24.74 -5.26
N TYR A 25 11.29 25.10 -4.00
CA TYR A 25 11.69 24.33 -2.82
C TYR A 25 10.48 24.12 -1.90
N PHE A 26 10.11 22.85 -1.70
CA PHE A 26 9.11 22.43 -0.72
C PHE A 26 9.82 21.90 0.54
N LEU A 27 9.40 22.41 1.70
CA LEU A 27 9.91 22.00 3.00
C LEU A 27 8.94 21.00 3.63
N VAL A 28 9.24 19.71 3.53
CA VAL A 28 8.46 18.64 4.18
C VAL A 28 9.27 18.06 5.34
N LYS A 29 9.31 18.77 6.48
CA LYS A 29 9.88 18.45 7.82
C LYS A 29 11.32 17.88 7.93
N ILE A 30 11.81 17.09 6.99
CA ILE A 30 13.06 16.31 7.04
C ILE A 30 13.72 16.21 5.66
N ASN A 31 12.95 16.24 4.56
CA ASN A 31 13.47 16.23 3.20
C ASN A 31 13.13 17.54 2.49
N LEU A 32 14.12 18.11 1.79
CA LEU A 32 13.92 19.25 0.92
C LEU A 32 13.56 18.72 -0.46
N GLU A 33 12.29 18.83 -0.80
CA GLU A 33 11.79 18.52 -2.13
C GLU A 33 12.07 19.72 -3.04
N LYS A 34 12.60 19.46 -4.23
CA LYS A 34 13.10 20.50 -5.14
C LYS A 34 12.63 20.21 -6.55
N GLY A 35 12.55 21.27 -7.34
CA GLY A 35 12.21 21.12 -8.74
C GLY A 35 12.40 22.40 -9.53
N LYS A 36 12.31 22.27 -10.86
CA LYS A 36 12.34 23.39 -11.79
C LYS A 36 11.07 23.39 -12.62
N ALA A 37 10.64 24.56 -13.07
CA ALA A 37 9.63 24.72 -14.08
C ALA A 37 10.07 25.85 -15.03
N GLU A 38 9.90 25.67 -16.33
CA GLU A 38 10.17 26.75 -17.30
C GLU A 38 9.12 27.86 -17.10
N ASP A 39 7.83 27.50 -17.07
CA ASP A 39 6.74 28.41 -16.73
C ASP A 39 6.01 27.94 -15.47
N LEU A 40 5.86 28.85 -14.50
CA LEU A 40 4.96 28.70 -13.36
C LEU A 40 3.83 29.74 -13.49
N PHE A 41 2.59 29.28 -13.59
CA PHE A 41 1.41 30.13 -13.66
C PHE A 41 0.46 29.81 -12.51
N ILE A 42 -0.09 30.84 -11.87
CA ILE A 42 -1.11 30.74 -10.83
C ILE A 42 -2.35 31.47 -11.33
N ASP A 43 -3.47 30.76 -11.44
CA ASP A 43 -4.75 31.35 -11.82
C ASP A 43 -5.47 32.01 -10.62
N ASP A 44 -6.61 32.63 -10.90
CA ASP A 44 -7.47 33.31 -9.94
C ASP A 44 -8.11 32.36 -8.90
N GLU A 45 -8.24 31.08 -9.24
CA GLU A 45 -8.67 30.04 -8.30
C GLU A 45 -7.52 29.52 -7.41
N GLY A 46 -6.28 29.97 -7.66
CA GLY A 46 -5.10 29.56 -6.91
C GLY A 46 -4.51 28.21 -7.33
N LEU A 47 -4.93 27.66 -8.48
CA LEU A 47 -4.32 26.49 -9.10
C LEU A 47 -2.95 26.86 -9.65
N ILE A 48 -1.97 25.99 -9.41
CA ILE A 48 -0.59 26.21 -9.86
C ILE A 48 -0.31 25.29 -11.04
N TYR A 49 0.08 25.88 -12.16
CA TYR A 49 0.49 25.19 -13.38
C TYR A 49 2.01 25.30 -13.53
N LEU A 50 2.67 24.16 -13.75
CA LEU A 50 4.11 24.06 -13.98
C LEU A 50 4.33 23.40 -15.35
N THR A 51 4.95 24.10 -16.30
CA THR A 51 5.05 23.65 -17.70
C THR A 51 6.39 24.04 -18.34
N PRO A 52 7.12 23.08 -18.91
CA PRO A 52 7.39 21.77 -18.32
C PRO A 52 7.99 21.88 -16.90
N SER A 53 8.02 20.78 -16.16
CA SER A 53 8.47 20.76 -14.76
C SER A 53 9.31 19.52 -14.41
N SER A 54 10.20 19.64 -13.43
CA SER A 54 10.97 18.53 -12.87
C SER A 54 10.87 18.47 -11.35
N TYR A 55 10.95 17.26 -10.78
CA TYR A 55 10.92 17.01 -9.34
C TYR A 55 12.01 16.02 -8.92
N THR A 56 12.71 16.33 -7.82
CA THR A 56 13.73 15.46 -7.22
C THR A 56 13.90 15.74 -5.72
N THR A 57 14.30 14.74 -4.95
CA THR A 57 14.78 14.93 -3.56
C THR A 57 16.30 15.06 -3.49
N CYS A 58 17.01 14.91 -4.61
CA CYS A 58 18.47 15.00 -4.71
C CYS A 58 18.95 16.47 -4.85
N SER A 59 20.19 16.66 -5.32
CA SER A 59 20.68 17.95 -5.78
C SER A 59 19.94 18.38 -7.05
N ILE A 60 19.65 19.68 -7.20
CA ILE A 60 18.89 20.18 -8.34
C ILE A 60 19.72 20.32 -9.62
N ASN A 61 21.05 20.45 -9.49
CA ASN A 61 21.94 20.63 -10.63
C ASN A 61 22.42 19.28 -11.18
N TYR A 62 22.56 18.28 -10.31
CA TYR A 62 23.04 16.95 -10.65
C TYR A 62 22.24 15.89 -9.88
N PRO A 63 20.94 15.73 -10.17
CA PRO A 63 20.13 14.72 -9.52
C PRO A 63 20.57 13.31 -9.93
N ASP A 64 20.65 12.40 -8.96
CA ASP A 64 20.80 10.97 -9.27
C ASP A 64 19.54 10.44 -9.95
N TRP A 65 18.37 10.93 -9.52
CA TRP A 65 17.09 10.67 -10.15
C TRP A 65 16.22 11.93 -10.22
N GLU A 66 15.42 12.05 -11.27
CA GLU A 66 14.40 13.11 -11.41
C GLU A 66 13.13 12.58 -12.07
N LEU A 67 11.98 13.15 -11.72
CA LEU A 67 10.74 13.02 -12.48
C LEU A 67 10.59 14.27 -13.35
N SER A 68 10.60 14.11 -14.67
CA SER A 68 10.36 15.18 -15.63
C SER A 68 8.95 15.04 -16.19
N SER A 69 8.19 16.12 -16.24
CA SER A 69 6.78 16.14 -16.66
C SER A 69 6.57 17.27 -17.66
N SER A 70 5.74 17.02 -18.68
CA SER A 70 5.34 18.04 -19.66
C SER A 70 4.43 19.10 -19.06
N LYS A 71 3.60 18.72 -18.07
CA LYS A 71 2.65 19.60 -17.40
C LYS A 71 2.35 19.04 -16.02
N THR A 72 2.41 19.89 -15.01
CA THR A 72 1.99 19.56 -13.65
C THR A 72 1.00 20.61 -13.15
N ILE A 73 -0.12 20.17 -12.58
CA ILE A 73 -1.16 21.04 -12.01
C ILE A 73 -1.27 20.71 -10.52
N LEU A 74 -1.21 21.72 -9.66
CA LEU A 74 -1.35 21.56 -8.21
C LEU A 74 -2.68 22.18 -7.75
N TYR A 75 -3.59 21.33 -7.30
CA TYR A 75 -4.87 21.65 -6.69
C TYR A 75 -4.68 21.75 -5.18
N ARG A 76 -4.48 22.98 -4.68
CA ARG A 76 -4.17 23.20 -3.27
C ARG A 76 -5.32 22.85 -2.34
N ASP A 77 -6.54 23.16 -2.75
CA ASP A 77 -7.75 22.92 -1.94
C ASP A 77 -8.07 21.43 -1.81
N ASP A 78 -7.79 20.65 -2.87
CA ASP A 78 -7.99 19.20 -2.90
C ASP A 78 -6.77 18.41 -2.39
N ASP A 79 -5.68 19.09 -2.04
CA ASP A 79 -4.41 18.47 -1.65
C ASP A 79 -3.85 17.50 -2.71
N ARG A 80 -3.98 17.86 -4.00
CA ARG A 80 -3.67 16.98 -5.14
C ARG A 80 -2.76 17.62 -6.17
N GLY A 81 -1.80 16.85 -6.67
CA GLY A 81 -0.97 17.19 -7.82
C GLY A 81 -1.19 16.21 -8.97
N HIS A 82 -1.40 16.72 -10.18
CA HIS A 82 -1.56 15.94 -11.40
C HIS A 82 -0.41 16.25 -12.36
N ALA A 83 0.41 15.24 -12.67
CA ALA A 83 1.49 15.34 -13.65
C ALA A 83 1.16 14.53 -14.91
N TYR A 84 1.61 15.00 -16.07
CA TYR A 84 1.33 14.40 -17.38
C TYR A 84 2.60 14.18 -18.20
N ASN A 85 2.67 13.04 -18.89
CA ASN A 85 3.83 12.59 -19.64
C ASN A 85 5.11 12.62 -18.79
N ILE A 86 5.08 11.85 -17.70
CA ILE A 86 6.18 11.78 -16.75
C ILE A 86 7.24 10.81 -17.25
N PHE A 87 8.50 11.23 -17.21
CA PHE A 87 9.67 10.37 -17.32
C PHE A 87 10.42 10.35 -15.99
N LEU A 88 10.56 9.15 -15.41
CA LEU A 88 11.58 8.90 -14.39
C LEU A 88 12.92 8.77 -15.09
N LYS A 89 13.88 9.63 -14.74
CA LYS A 89 15.24 9.57 -15.25
C LYS A 89 16.21 9.21 -14.13
N TYR A 90 17.18 8.36 -14.43
CA TYR A 90 18.36 8.12 -13.60
C TYR A 90 19.58 8.70 -14.31
N LYS A 91 20.32 9.61 -13.68
CA LYS A 91 21.45 10.32 -14.29
C LYS A 91 21.13 10.87 -15.70
N ASN A 92 19.94 11.49 -15.85
CA ASN A 92 19.39 12.02 -17.11
C ASN A 92 19.02 10.98 -18.20
N ILE A 93 19.08 9.68 -17.91
CA ILE A 93 18.62 8.61 -18.80
C ILE A 93 17.19 8.24 -18.43
N PRO A 94 16.19 8.34 -19.34
CA PRO A 94 14.83 7.93 -19.05
C PRO A 94 14.75 6.41 -18.84
N VAL A 95 14.22 5.99 -17.69
CA VAL A 95 14.08 4.57 -17.31
C VAL A 95 12.62 4.12 -17.27
N LEU A 96 11.67 5.02 -17.00
CA LEU A 96 10.25 4.70 -16.95
C LEU A 96 9.40 5.87 -17.41
N TYR A 97 8.36 5.57 -18.19
CA TYR A 97 7.36 6.53 -18.64
C TYR A 97 6.02 6.25 -17.95
N SER A 98 5.32 7.30 -17.54
CA SER A 98 3.91 7.24 -17.14
C SER A 98 3.14 8.36 -17.84
N PRO A 99 1.98 8.06 -18.47
CA PRO A 99 1.16 9.10 -19.09
C PRO A 99 0.57 10.07 -18.04
N PHE A 100 0.32 9.57 -16.82
CA PHE A 100 -0.34 10.33 -15.76
C PHE A 100 0.04 9.81 -14.37
N ILE A 101 0.30 10.72 -13.44
CA ILE A 101 0.45 10.42 -12.01
C ILE A 101 -0.35 11.46 -11.23
N SER A 102 -1.18 10.97 -10.29
CA SER A 102 -1.80 11.79 -9.25
C SER A 102 -1.08 11.53 -7.93
N PHE A 103 -0.65 12.60 -7.25
CA PHE A 103 0.10 12.53 -6.00
C PHE A 103 -0.47 13.51 -4.97
N PRO A 104 -0.37 13.20 -3.67
CA PRO A 104 -0.82 14.10 -2.63
C PRO A 104 0.16 15.26 -2.43
N LEU A 105 -0.34 16.45 -2.10
CA LEU A 105 0.51 17.59 -1.73
C LEU A 105 0.88 17.58 -0.23
N SER A 106 0.15 16.78 0.57
CA SER A 106 0.40 16.56 1.99
C SER A 106 0.61 15.08 2.31
N LYS A 107 0.58 14.74 3.61
CA LYS A 107 0.70 13.36 4.11
C LYS A 107 -0.64 12.62 4.20
N GLU A 108 -1.73 13.25 3.76
CA GLU A 108 -3.01 12.57 3.72
C GLU A 108 -2.99 11.40 2.74
N ARG A 109 -3.84 10.41 3.01
CA ARG A 109 -3.95 9.23 2.16
C ARG A 109 -4.85 9.56 0.99
N HIS A 110 -4.50 9.03 -0.17
CA HIS A 110 -5.11 9.45 -1.42
C HIS A 110 -5.12 8.27 -2.39
N SER A 111 -6.26 8.03 -3.05
CA SER A 111 -6.37 6.96 -4.05
C SER A 111 -5.47 7.24 -5.26
N GLY A 112 -4.92 6.19 -5.87
CA GLY A 112 -4.06 6.29 -7.03
C GLY A 112 -3.27 5.01 -7.31
N PHE A 113 -2.56 5.01 -8.44
CA PHE A 113 -1.61 3.94 -8.76
C PHE A 113 -0.42 4.00 -7.79
N LEU A 114 -0.10 2.84 -7.22
CA LEU A 114 1.17 2.65 -6.54
C LEU A 114 2.24 2.29 -7.57
N LEU A 115 3.51 2.35 -7.17
CA LEU A 115 4.62 2.00 -8.07
C LEU A 115 4.45 0.56 -8.57
N PRO A 116 4.49 0.33 -9.90
CA PRO A 116 4.45 -1.02 -10.42
C PRO A 116 5.73 -1.76 -10.05
N SER A 117 5.63 -3.07 -9.87
CA SER A 117 6.79 -3.94 -9.70
C SER A 117 6.99 -4.80 -10.93
N ILE A 118 8.24 -4.92 -11.36
CA ILE A 118 8.65 -5.77 -12.48
C ILE A 118 9.62 -6.81 -11.94
N GLY A 119 9.40 -8.07 -12.28
CA GLY A 119 10.26 -9.18 -11.87
C GLY A 119 10.37 -10.23 -12.96
N SER A 120 11.18 -11.24 -12.69
CA SER A 120 11.22 -12.45 -13.51
C SER A 120 11.46 -13.65 -12.60
N SER A 121 10.73 -14.73 -12.83
CA SER A 121 10.97 -16.04 -12.20
C SER A 121 10.99 -17.12 -13.28
N GLY A 122 11.40 -18.34 -12.92
CA GLY A 122 11.53 -19.47 -13.86
C GLY A 122 10.20 -19.77 -14.56
N GLU A 123 9.29 -20.47 -13.88
CA GLU A 123 8.02 -20.90 -14.48
C GLU A 123 7.03 -19.74 -14.71
N SER A 124 7.07 -18.68 -13.90
CA SER A 124 6.15 -17.54 -14.07
C SER A 124 6.60 -16.54 -15.13
N GLY A 125 7.83 -16.68 -15.65
CA GLY A 125 8.43 -15.80 -16.64
C GLY A 125 8.59 -14.36 -16.13
N SER A 126 8.47 -13.39 -17.03
CA SER A 126 8.37 -11.97 -16.66
C SER A 126 7.07 -11.67 -15.93
N VAL A 127 7.16 -10.84 -14.88
CA VAL A 127 6.06 -10.48 -13.99
C VAL A 127 5.92 -8.97 -13.94
N ILE A 128 4.70 -8.46 -14.11
CA ILE A 128 4.39 -7.04 -13.96
C ILE A 128 3.16 -6.89 -13.06
N SER A 129 3.32 -6.24 -11.91
CA SER A 129 2.22 -5.91 -11.00
C SER A 129 1.92 -4.43 -11.05
N THR A 130 0.64 -4.07 -11.14
CA THR A 130 0.17 -2.67 -11.24
C THR A 130 -0.85 -2.33 -10.14
N PRO A 131 -0.41 -2.21 -8.89
CA PRO A 131 -1.28 -1.93 -7.75
C PRO A 131 -2.01 -0.58 -7.84
N TYR A 132 -3.31 -0.58 -7.54
CA TYR A 132 -4.11 0.63 -7.34
C TYR A 132 -4.66 0.68 -5.92
N TYR A 133 -4.34 1.77 -5.22
CA TYR A 133 -4.78 2.03 -3.86
C TYR A 133 -6.07 2.86 -3.85
N PHE A 134 -7.04 2.42 -3.07
CA PHE A 134 -8.31 3.10 -2.81
C PHE A 134 -8.33 3.59 -1.36
N ASN A 135 -8.21 4.90 -1.16
CA ASN A 135 -8.52 5.53 0.11
C ASN A 135 -10.05 5.73 0.21
N LEU A 136 -10.76 4.76 0.79
CA LEU A 136 -12.23 4.78 0.85
C LEU A 136 -12.75 5.64 2.00
N ALA A 137 -12.12 5.57 3.17
CA ALA A 137 -12.38 6.44 4.31
C ALA A 137 -11.17 6.51 5.25
N LYS A 138 -11.23 7.40 6.24
CA LYS A 138 -10.15 7.59 7.23
C LYS A 138 -9.73 6.30 7.97
N ASN A 139 -10.62 5.32 8.08
CA ASN A 139 -10.43 4.11 8.85
C ASN A 139 -10.46 2.82 8.01
N PHE A 140 -10.71 2.87 6.70
CA PHE A 140 -10.57 1.69 5.85
C PHE A 140 -10.10 2.03 4.44
N ASP A 141 -9.30 1.14 3.89
CA ASP A 141 -8.74 1.24 2.56
C ASP A 141 -8.72 -0.12 1.86
N MET A 142 -8.52 -0.08 0.55
CA MET A 142 -8.41 -1.26 -0.28
C MET A 142 -7.27 -1.07 -1.28
N THR A 143 -6.54 -2.14 -1.61
CA THR A 143 -5.58 -2.17 -2.71
C THR A 143 -5.98 -3.29 -3.64
N LEU A 144 -6.09 -3.00 -4.94
CA LEU A 144 -6.29 -4.01 -5.97
C LEU A 144 -5.03 -4.09 -6.82
N THR A 145 -4.46 -5.28 -6.94
CA THR A 145 -3.18 -5.50 -7.62
C THR A 145 -3.38 -6.53 -8.73
N PRO A 146 -3.62 -6.08 -9.97
CA PRO A 146 -3.44 -6.93 -11.15
C PRO A 146 -1.96 -7.22 -11.37
N THR A 147 -1.62 -8.51 -11.40
CA THR A 147 -0.29 -9.04 -11.66
C THR A 147 -0.33 -9.93 -12.89
N ASN A 148 0.36 -9.52 -13.96
CA ASN A 148 0.49 -10.31 -15.17
C ASN A 148 1.77 -11.15 -15.12
N PHE A 149 1.62 -12.47 -15.16
CA PHE A 149 2.69 -13.45 -15.30
C PHE A 149 2.75 -13.92 -16.75
N SER A 150 3.83 -13.63 -17.47
CA SER A 150 3.96 -14.05 -18.88
C SER A 150 3.87 -15.57 -19.10
N GLY A 151 4.24 -16.37 -18.09
CA GLY A 151 4.18 -17.83 -18.16
C GLY A 151 2.91 -18.46 -17.56
N ARG A 152 2.11 -17.73 -16.76
CA ARG A 152 0.98 -18.29 -16.00
C ARG A 152 -0.37 -17.61 -16.25
N GLY A 153 -0.38 -16.36 -16.72
CA GLY A 153 -1.60 -15.56 -16.93
C GLY A 153 -1.77 -14.40 -15.95
N LEU A 154 -2.99 -13.88 -15.86
CA LEU A 154 -3.34 -12.72 -15.04
C LEU A 154 -3.85 -13.17 -13.66
N MET A 155 -3.19 -12.71 -12.60
CA MET A 155 -3.67 -12.80 -11.24
C MET A 155 -4.24 -11.46 -10.78
N ILE A 156 -5.36 -11.52 -10.07
CA ILE A 156 -5.93 -10.38 -9.36
C ILE A 156 -5.80 -10.62 -7.86
N GLU A 157 -5.06 -9.74 -7.20
CA GLU A 157 -4.92 -9.72 -5.75
C GLU A 157 -5.69 -8.53 -5.17
N GLY A 158 -6.28 -8.69 -4.01
CA GLY A 158 -6.94 -7.62 -3.28
C GLY A 158 -6.61 -7.66 -1.80
N GLU A 159 -6.28 -6.50 -1.23
CA GLU A 159 -6.06 -6.28 0.20
C GLU A 159 -7.07 -5.25 0.70
N PHE A 160 -7.89 -5.61 1.68
CA PHE A 160 -8.79 -4.70 2.37
C PHE A 160 -8.36 -4.57 3.83
N ARG A 161 -8.30 -3.34 4.34
CA ARG A 161 -7.95 -3.08 5.74
C ARG A 161 -8.95 -2.16 6.38
N HIS A 162 -9.36 -2.49 7.60
CA HIS A 162 -10.20 -1.64 8.45
C HIS A 162 -9.58 -1.52 9.83
N LYS A 163 -9.28 -0.29 10.25
CA LYS A 163 -8.65 0.01 11.53
C LYS A 163 -9.43 1.06 12.31
N SER A 164 -9.97 0.65 13.45
CA SER A 164 -10.66 1.50 14.41
C SER A 164 -10.03 1.37 15.80
N LYS A 165 -10.55 2.12 16.79
CA LYS A 165 -10.10 1.96 18.20
C LYS A 165 -10.36 0.55 18.76
N ARG A 166 -11.34 -0.16 18.22
CA ARG A 166 -11.82 -1.47 18.72
C ARG A 166 -11.74 -2.57 17.67
N THR A 167 -11.21 -2.30 16.49
CA THR A 167 -11.25 -3.23 15.35
C THR A 167 -9.97 -3.10 14.55
N ASN A 168 -9.38 -4.22 14.19
CA ASN A 168 -8.31 -4.31 13.21
C ASN A 168 -8.61 -5.52 12.33
N THR A 169 -9.11 -5.25 11.13
CA THR A 169 -9.48 -6.25 10.13
C THR A 169 -8.56 -6.11 8.93
N GLU A 170 -8.08 -7.23 8.43
CA GLU A 170 -7.33 -7.35 7.20
C GLU A 170 -7.87 -8.55 6.44
N PHE A 171 -8.25 -8.32 5.18
CA PHE A 171 -8.74 -9.35 4.28
C PHE A 171 -7.90 -9.31 3.01
N GLU A 172 -7.23 -10.41 2.71
CA GLU A 172 -6.47 -10.61 1.48
C GLU A 172 -7.18 -11.68 0.64
N PHE A 173 -7.23 -11.48 -0.67
CA PHE A 173 -7.56 -12.53 -1.62
C PHE A 173 -6.63 -12.45 -2.84
N ALA A 174 -6.44 -13.58 -3.49
CA ALA A 174 -5.74 -13.70 -4.76
C ALA A 174 -6.48 -14.72 -5.62
N ASN A 175 -6.66 -14.41 -6.90
CA ASN A 175 -7.20 -15.35 -7.87
C ASN A 175 -6.45 -15.23 -9.19
N LEU A 176 -5.99 -16.36 -9.70
CA LEU A 176 -5.51 -16.56 -11.06
C LEU A 176 -6.41 -17.62 -11.69
N ASP A 177 -7.25 -17.18 -12.62
CA ASP A 177 -8.11 -18.07 -13.39
C ASP A 177 -7.27 -18.79 -14.44
N LYS A 178 -7.31 -20.13 -14.44
CA LYS A 178 -6.63 -21.01 -15.40
C LYS A 178 -5.14 -20.69 -15.54
N ASP A 179 -4.34 -21.18 -14.60
CA ASP A 179 -2.88 -21.17 -14.68
C ASP A 179 -2.41 -21.84 -15.97
N ASP A 180 -1.75 -21.10 -16.85
CA ASP A 180 -1.31 -21.61 -18.16
C ASP A 180 -0.29 -22.76 -18.04
N VAL A 181 0.35 -22.94 -16.88
CA VAL A 181 1.27 -24.05 -16.61
C VAL A 181 0.53 -25.34 -16.22
N TYR A 182 -0.45 -25.25 -15.32
CA TYR A 182 -1.11 -26.42 -14.72
C TYR A 182 -2.55 -26.65 -15.21
N GLY A 183 -3.17 -25.65 -15.84
CA GLY A 183 -4.57 -25.68 -16.29
C GLY A 183 -5.61 -25.54 -15.18
N GLU A 184 -5.20 -25.16 -13.97
CA GLU A 184 -6.06 -25.09 -12.78
C GLU A 184 -6.22 -23.65 -12.27
N ASN A 185 -7.32 -23.39 -11.54
CA ASN A 185 -7.53 -22.09 -10.90
C ASN A 185 -6.72 -22.02 -9.60
N ARG A 186 -5.86 -21.01 -9.48
CA ARG A 186 -5.00 -20.80 -8.30
C ARG A 186 -5.57 -19.66 -7.47
N HIS A 187 -5.84 -19.90 -6.20
CA HIS A 187 -6.43 -18.89 -5.35
C HIS A 187 -5.97 -19.00 -3.90
N ALA A 188 -5.95 -17.86 -3.21
CA ALA A 188 -5.70 -17.79 -1.80
C ALA A 188 -6.60 -16.74 -1.14
N TYR A 189 -6.90 -16.93 0.13
CA TYR A 189 -7.62 -15.94 0.94
C TYR A 189 -7.10 -15.96 2.37
N PHE A 190 -7.07 -14.79 3.00
CA PHE A 190 -6.71 -14.64 4.40
C PHE A 190 -7.60 -13.58 5.04
N LEU A 191 -8.20 -13.92 6.19
CA LEU A 191 -8.95 -13.00 7.03
C LEU A 191 -8.33 -12.96 8.41
N ARG A 192 -7.85 -11.79 8.80
CA ARG A 192 -7.37 -11.50 10.16
C ARG A 192 -8.26 -10.42 10.75
N ASP A 193 -9.03 -10.75 11.78
CA ASP A 193 -9.91 -9.80 12.48
C ASP A 193 -9.65 -9.86 13.99
N ASN A 194 -9.29 -8.72 14.57
CA ASN A 194 -9.22 -8.56 16.01
C ASN A 194 -10.21 -7.48 16.42
N ARG A 195 -11.12 -7.81 17.34
CA ARG A 195 -12.24 -6.93 17.70
C ARG A 195 -12.51 -6.92 19.19
N ILE A 196 -12.88 -5.75 19.71
CA ILE A 196 -13.47 -5.56 21.03
C ILE A 196 -14.94 -5.17 20.81
N PHE A 197 -15.88 -6.09 21.05
CA PHE A 197 -17.32 -5.84 20.82
C PHE A 197 -18.01 -5.27 22.05
N SER A 198 -17.52 -5.58 23.25
CA SER A 198 -18.02 -5.01 24.50
C SER A 198 -16.86 -4.59 25.38
N ASP A 199 -16.91 -3.37 25.87
CA ASP A 199 -15.96 -2.84 26.85
C ASP A 199 -16.69 -1.81 27.71
N ASN A 200 -16.98 -2.20 28.96
CA ASN A 200 -17.56 -1.33 29.97
C ASN A 200 -16.61 -1.17 31.17
N LEU A 201 -15.31 -1.41 30.98
CA LEU A 201 -14.31 -1.24 32.01
C LEU A 201 -14.30 0.21 32.52
N LYS A 202 -14.43 0.35 33.83
CA LYS A 202 -14.36 1.62 34.56
C LYS A 202 -13.27 1.53 35.59
N ARG A 203 -12.56 2.64 35.78
CA ARG A 203 -11.55 2.77 36.82
C ARG A 203 -12.21 3.19 38.12
N ASP A 204 -11.95 2.45 39.19
CA ASP A 204 -12.36 2.74 40.56
C ASP A 204 -11.11 2.73 41.46
N GLY A 205 -10.56 3.93 41.71
CA GLY A 205 -9.23 4.09 42.31
C GLY A 205 -8.11 3.44 41.49
N ASP A 206 -7.40 2.51 42.10
CA ASP A 206 -6.31 1.72 41.48
C ASP A 206 -6.80 0.42 40.82
N ARG A 207 -8.11 0.21 40.74
CA ARG A 207 -8.70 -1.03 40.20
C ARG A 207 -9.54 -0.77 38.96
N TRP A 208 -9.60 -1.77 38.10
CA TRP A 208 -10.57 -1.83 37.01
C TRP A 208 -11.78 -2.65 37.46
N LEU A 209 -12.97 -2.21 37.08
CA LEU A 209 -14.24 -2.91 37.31
C LEU A 209 -15.00 -2.97 35.98
N GLY A 210 -15.64 -4.11 35.71
CA GLY A 210 -16.45 -4.33 34.52
C GLY A 210 -15.96 -5.52 33.70
N THR A 211 -16.34 -5.53 32.44
CA THR A 211 -16.18 -6.65 31.51
C THR A 211 -15.64 -6.12 30.18
N GLN A 212 -14.67 -6.84 29.63
CA GLN A 212 -14.26 -6.69 28.24
C GLN A 212 -14.45 -8.01 27.50
N MET A 213 -15.01 -7.94 26.30
CA MET A 213 -15.18 -9.07 25.40
C MET A 213 -14.50 -8.77 24.07
N SER A 214 -13.67 -9.70 23.61
CA SER A 214 -12.90 -9.58 22.39
C SER A 214 -12.88 -10.87 21.56
N SER A 215 -12.65 -10.74 20.25
CA SER A 215 -12.38 -11.86 19.35
C SER A 215 -11.05 -11.67 18.65
N SER A 216 -10.45 -12.81 18.31
CA SER A 216 -9.35 -12.91 17.37
C SER A 216 -9.69 -14.02 16.38
N ILE A 217 -9.84 -13.64 15.12
CA ILE A 217 -10.09 -14.51 13.98
C ILE A 217 -8.87 -14.43 13.08
N ASN A 218 -8.35 -15.59 12.71
CA ASN A 218 -7.33 -15.75 11.70
C ASN A 218 -7.71 -16.97 10.88
N ILE A 219 -8.22 -16.77 9.68
CA ILE A 219 -8.65 -17.84 8.78
C ILE A 219 -7.91 -17.63 7.48
N GLY A 220 -7.45 -18.70 6.85
CA GLY A 220 -6.89 -18.60 5.52
C GLY A 220 -7.01 -19.91 4.77
N GLY A 221 -6.86 -19.81 3.46
CA GLY A 221 -6.89 -20.97 2.58
C GLY A 221 -6.10 -20.71 1.30
N ILE A 222 -5.59 -21.79 0.73
CA ILE A 222 -4.95 -21.83 -0.58
C ILE A 222 -5.54 -22.97 -1.41
N SER A 223 -5.48 -22.84 -2.73
CA SER A 223 -5.99 -23.80 -3.71
C SER A 223 -5.29 -25.15 -3.66
N ASP A 224 -3.99 -25.17 -3.41
CA ASP A 224 -3.12 -26.34 -3.54
C ASP A 224 -1.86 -26.18 -2.69
N LEU A 225 -1.09 -27.27 -2.56
CA LEU A 225 0.08 -27.35 -1.69
C LEU A 225 1.32 -26.63 -2.25
N ASN A 226 1.35 -26.28 -3.53
CA ASN A 226 2.50 -25.62 -4.17
C ASN A 226 2.30 -24.10 -4.30
N TYR A 227 1.14 -23.57 -3.89
CA TYR A 227 0.78 -22.17 -4.05
C TYR A 227 1.88 -21.19 -3.58
N PHE A 228 2.47 -21.43 -2.40
CA PHE A 228 3.50 -20.54 -1.88
C PHE A 228 4.88 -20.73 -2.52
N ASP A 229 5.14 -21.90 -3.12
CA ASP A 229 6.38 -22.11 -3.87
C ASP A 229 6.30 -21.37 -5.22
N ASP A 230 5.10 -21.32 -5.82
CA ASP A 230 4.86 -20.64 -7.10
C ASP A 230 4.75 -19.11 -6.99
N PHE A 231 4.07 -18.61 -5.95
CA PHE A 231 3.72 -17.18 -5.79
C PHE A 231 4.31 -16.53 -4.54
N GLY A 232 5.08 -17.25 -3.73
CA GLY A 232 5.72 -16.72 -2.54
C GLY A 232 6.85 -15.75 -2.88
N ASN A 233 6.56 -14.46 -2.91
CA ASN A 233 7.58 -13.44 -3.22
C ASN A 233 8.49 -13.08 -2.02
N THR A 234 8.32 -13.74 -0.88
CA THR A 234 9.16 -13.56 0.32
C THR A 234 9.56 -14.90 0.91
N VAL A 235 10.77 -14.97 1.46
CA VAL A 235 11.32 -16.20 2.10
C VAL A 235 10.38 -16.75 3.18
N SER A 236 9.65 -15.88 3.88
CA SER A 236 8.67 -16.26 4.92
C SER A 236 7.32 -16.74 4.39
N ARG A 237 7.05 -16.59 3.08
CA ARG A 237 5.87 -17.16 2.39
C ARG A 237 6.22 -18.49 1.72
N VAL A 238 7.32 -18.59 0.97
CA VAL A 238 7.80 -19.84 0.31
C VAL A 238 8.07 -20.98 1.30
N GLY A 239 8.55 -20.65 2.50
CA GLY A 239 8.83 -21.64 3.55
C GLY A 239 7.62 -22.08 4.38
N ARG A 240 6.40 -21.65 4.06
CA ARG A 240 5.22 -21.97 4.87
C ARG A 240 4.79 -23.41 4.67
N THR A 241 4.89 -24.21 5.73
CA THR A 241 4.44 -25.62 5.71
C THR A 241 2.96 -25.79 6.00
N HIS A 242 2.35 -24.82 6.69
CA HIS A 242 0.93 -24.84 7.03
C HIS A 242 0.34 -23.44 7.22
N ILE A 243 -0.98 -23.36 7.14
CA ILE A 243 -1.80 -22.19 7.47
C ILE A 243 -2.61 -22.51 8.72
N THR A 244 -2.33 -21.79 9.81
CA THR A 244 -3.12 -21.86 11.03
C THR A 244 -4.43 -21.10 10.84
N ARG A 245 -5.54 -21.77 11.15
CA ARG A 245 -6.89 -21.22 11.14
C ARG A 245 -7.42 -21.25 12.57
N ASN A 246 -7.58 -20.10 13.21
CA ASN A 246 -8.05 -20.04 14.57
C ASN A 246 -9.12 -18.96 14.76
N ILE A 247 -10.12 -19.28 15.56
CA ILE A 247 -11.13 -18.36 16.04
C ILE A 247 -11.10 -18.45 17.55
N ASN A 248 -10.90 -17.31 18.22
CA ASN A 248 -10.90 -17.20 19.67
C ASN A 248 -11.84 -16.08 20.10
N PHE A 249 -12.65 -16.36 21.10
CA PHE A 249 -13.46 -15.40 21.83
C PHE A 249 -12.99 -15.35 23.27
N ASN A 250 -12.67 -14.17 23.76
CA ASN A 250 -12.18 -13.94 25.11
C ASN A 250 -13.14 -13.01 25.84
N ARG A 251 -13.38 -13.30 27.11
CA ARG A 251 -14.11 -12.46 28.05
C ARG A 251 -13.29 -12.33 29.31
N ILE A 252 -13.03 -11.10 29.73
CA ILE A 252 -12.35 -10.79 30.99
C ILE A 252 -13.31 -9.97 31.84
N ASP A 253 -13.62 -10.48 33.03
CA ASP A 253 -14.44 -9.82 34.05
C ASP A 253 -13.55 -9.39 35.22
N TYR A 254 -13.56 -8.09 35.54
CA TYR A 254 -12.95 -7.53 36.73
C TYR A 254 -14.03 -7.15 37.74
N THR A 255 -13.94 -7.73 38.92
CA THR A 255 -14.84 -7.48 40.04
C THR A 255 -14.07 -6.97 41.24
N LYS A 256 -14.79 -6.46 42.25
CA LYS A 256 -14.19 -6.08 43.53
C LYS A 256 -13.52 -7.23 44.29
N TYR A 257 -13.79 -8.48 43.89
CA TYR A 257 -13.28 -9.69 44.52
C TYR A 257 -12.16 -10.37 43.72
N GLY A 258 -11.82 -9.87 42.52
CA GLY A 258 -10.80 -10.47 41.65
C GLY A 258 -11.18 -10.41 40.17
N SER A 259 -10.38 -11.07 39.34
CA SER A 259 -10.58 -11.15 37.88
C SER A 259 -10.85 -12.58 37.44
N MET A 260 -11.75 -12.73 36.47
CA MET A 260 -12.01 -13.99 35.78
C MET A 260 -11.75 -13.82 34.29
N SER A 261 -11.02 -14.75 33.68
CA SER A 261 -10.81 -14.82 32.23
C SER A 261 -11.45 -16.09 31.71
N THR A 262 -12.27 -15.97 30.66
CA THR A 262 -12.93 -17.08 29.98
C THR A 262 -12.63 -16.98 28.49
N SER A 263 -12.17 -18.07 27.89
CA SER A 263 -11.90 -18.15 26.47
C SER A 263 -12.59 -19.37 25.85
N ILE A 264 -13.08 -19.19 24.63
CA ILE A 264 -13.59 -20.28 23.78
C ILE A 264 -12.91 -20.11 22.43
N GLY A 265 -12.36 -21.19 21.90
CA GLY A 265 -11.72 -21.14 20.59
C GLY A 265 -11.74 -22.46 19.85
N ALA A 266 -11.49 -22.36 18.56
CA ALA A 266 -11.30 -23.48 17.65
C ALA A 266 -10.06 -23.21 16.80
N THR A 267 -9.24 -24.25 16.61
CA THR A 267 -8.03 -24.19 15.79
C THR A 267 -8.03 -25.35 14.81
N ASP A 268 -7.76 -25.04 13.55
CA ASP A 268 -7.59 -25.95 12.42
C ASP A 268 -6.30 -25.58 11.67
N PHE A 269 -5.78 -26.50 10.87
CA PHE A 269 -4.57 -26.29 10.07
C PHE A 269 -4.78 -26.80 8.65
N GLN A 270 -4.38 -26.01 7.66
CA GLN A 270 -4.21 -26.48 6.28
C GLN A 270 -2.73 -26.71 6.01
N LEU A 271 -2.36 -27.86 5.45
CA LEU A 271 -1.02 -28.04 4.89
C LEU A 271 -0.82 -27.09 3.70
N ALA A 272 0.41 -26.60 3.53
CA ALA A 272 0.74 -25.61 2.50
C ALA A 272 2.05 -25.91 1.77
N LYS A 273 2.51 -27.16 1.86
CA LYS A 273 3.69 -27.66 1.18
C LYS A 273 3.57 -29.17 0.94
N THR A 274 4.12 -29.66 -0.16
CA THR A 274 4.28 -31.10 -0.41
C THR A 274 5.47 -31.67 0.37
N ASP A 275 5.55 -33.00 0.45
CA ASP A 275 6.74 -33.74 0.91
C ASP A 275 7.23 -33.47 2.34
N LEU A 276 6.32 -32.98 3.21
CA LEU A 276 6.60 -32.76 4.63
C LEU A 276 6.94 -34.06 5.40
N THR A 277 6.65 -35.23 4.83
CA THR A 277 6.95 -36.54 5.44
C THR A 277 8.43 -36.92 5.38
N GLU A 278 9.18 -36.54 4.33
CA GLU A 278 10.61 -36.91 4.21
C GLU A 278 11.51 -36.04 5.10
N GLN A 279 11.08 -34.82 5.44
CA GLN A 279 11.89 -33.89 6.22
C GLN A 279 11.99 -34.26 7.72
N TYR A 280 11.08 -35.11 8.21
CA TYR A 280 11.04 -35.58 9.60
C TYR A 280 11.27 -37.09 9.77
N SER A 281 11.49 -37.84 8.68
CA SER A 281 11.99 -39.22 8.78
C SER A 281 13.47 -39.17 9.16
N VAL A 282 13.74 -39.06 10.46
CA VAL A 282 15.07 -39.40 10.98
C VAL A 282 15.31 -40.87 10.66
N TYR A 283 16.37 -41.14 9.92
CA TYR A 283 16.88 -42.45 9.56
C TYR A 283 16.70 -43.45 10.71
N LEU A 284 15.74 -44.36 10.54
CA LEU A 284 15.69 -45.63 11.27
C LEU A 284 16.41 -46.65 10.37
N GLU A 285 17.74 -46.61 10.38
CA GLU A 285 18.60 -47.73 10.03
C GLU A 285 19.52 -48.06 11.21
#